data_AF-A0A958CM98-F1
#
_entry.id   AF-A0A958CM98-F1
#
_cell.length_a   1.000
_cell.length_b   1.000
_cell.length_c   1.000
_cell.angle_alpha   90.00
_cell.angle_beta   90.00
_cell.angle_gamma   90.00
#
_symmetry.space_group_name_H-M   'P 1'
#
loop_
_entity.id
_entity.type
_entity.pdbx_description
1 polymer ?
#
loop_
_entity_poly.entity_id
_entity_poly.type
_entity_poly.pdbx_seq_one_letter_code
_entity_poly.pdbx_strand_id
1 'polypeptide(L)'
;MSLVAIAGQTFRLRVELESQSAAGTFQSSPTVAAGDVKLLILPASPAGTETYANSTNAPTLLNGPTAEVIIAAAETTAAGDGGEIIAVWADAAGAQWYSLAAHIQVKAADVAVAGDQMDLVNAPNATAVTAIQAGLAATGADGDTLETLSDQLDALPADTWSYTTRTLTQSSTSTTDSTAAGSIARRRGDSWSISLTIGAITGYTSLWFTAKWDRDDPDISSVLQIKLNSPSASDGLLYVNGAAASDSTKGSITVSDDTTGAIIIAVDETITQYLPPAGLYYDIQVLNSGTVTTPDSGTLTITADVTRDVA
;
A
#
# COMPACT_ATOMS: atom_id res chain seq x y z
N MET A 1 65.04 16.89 -0.44
CA MET A 1 63.56 16.94 -0.57
C MET A 1 63.12 15.54 -0.93
N SER A 2 62.26 14.90 -0.14
CA SER A 2 61.71 13.58 -0.51
C SER A 2 60.50 13.81 -1.39
N LEU A 3 60.48 13.21 -2.59
CA LEU A 3 59.32 13.23 -3.47
C LEU A 3 58.42 12.06 -3.07
N VAL A 4 57.12 12.32 -2.88
CA VAL A 4 56.17 11.30 -2.44
C VAL A 4 54.98 11.26 -3.40
N ALA A 5 54.71 10.08 -3.93
CA ALA A 5 53.52 9.76 -4.72
C ALA A 5 52.56 8.88 -3.91
N ILE A 6 51.28 8.92 -4.28
CA ILE A 6 50.23 8.08 -3.71
C ILE A 6 49.91 6.94 -4.67
N ALA A 7 49.92 5.71 -4.18
CA ALA A 7 49.58 4.53 -4.97
C ALA A 7 48.18 4.69 -5.60
N GLY A 8 48.07 4.41 -6.90
CA GLY A 8 46.82 4.56 -7.64
C GLY A 8 46.50 5.99 -8.10
N GLN A 9 47.36 6.97 -7.82
CA GLN A 9 47.23 8.32 -8.34
C GLN A 9 48.30 8.66 -9.37
N THR A 10 47.97 9.59 -10.26
CA THR A 10 48.91 10.17 -11.22
C THR A 10 49.84 11.16 -10.53
N PHE A 11 51.15 11.05 -10.76
CA PHE A 11 52.16 11.96 -10.22
C PHE A 11 52.85 12.73 -11.34
N ARG A 12 52.98 14.06 -11.19
CA ARG A 12 53.66 14.92 -12.18
C ARG A 12 55.03 15.31 -11.65
N LEU A 13 56.08 14.85 -12.31
CA LEU A 13 57.45 15.24 -12.01
C LEU A 13 57.89 16.31 -13.01
N ARG A 14 58.29 17.47 -12.48
CA ARG A 14 58.85 18.58 -13.26
C ARG A 14 60.31 18.75 -12.92
N VAL A 15 61.14 18.89 -13.95
CA VAL A 15 62.58 19.08 -13.82
C VAL A 15 63.04 20.18 -14.76
N GLU A 16 63.97 21.01 -14.28
CA GLU A 16 64.64 22.00 -15.13
C GLU A 16 65.91 21.36 -15.69
N LEU A 17 66.05 21.40 -17.02
CA LEU A 17 67.14 20.72 -17.72
C LEU A 17 68.36 21.65 -17.81
N GLU A 18 69.48 21.23 -17.23
CA GLU A 18 70.74 21.98 -17.27
C GLU A 18 71.53 21.67 -18.54
N SER A 19 72.05 22.70 -19.22
CA SER A 19 72.79 22.56 -20.47
C SER A 19 74.14 21.88 -20.26
N GLN A 20 74.44 20.84 -21.06
CA GLN A 20 75.79 20.24 -21.07
C GLN A 20 76.84 21.19 -21.65
N SER A 21 76.43 22.04 -22.60
CA SER A 21 77.33 22.98 -23.28
C SER A 21 77.75 24.18 -22.41
N ALA A 22 76.99 24.46 -21.36
CA ALA A 22 77.22 25.57 -20.45
C ALA A 22 76.75 25.20 -19.03
N ALA A 23 77.64 24.51 -18.30
CA ALA A 23 77.37 24.08 -16.93
C ALA A 23 76.95 25.28 -16.04
N GLY A 24 75.97 25.04 -15.17
CA GLY A 24 75.33 26.04 -14.32
C GLY A 24 74.25 26.87 -15.01
N THR A 25 73.90 26.58 -16.28
CA THR A 25 72.84 27.29 -17.01
C THR A 25 71.77 26.32 -17.51
N PHE A 26 70.52 26.77 -17.51
CA PHE A 26 69.41 25.97 -18.02
C PHE A 26 69.35 25.97 -19.55
N GLN A 27 69.00 24.83 -20.13
CA GLN A 27 68.86 24.66 -21.57
C GLN A 27 67.62 25.41 -22.08
N SER A 28 67.80 26.45 -22.88
CA SER A 28 66.72 27.35 -23.29
C SER A 28 65.68 26.73 -24.23
N SER A 29 66.09 25.72 -25.01
CA SER A 29 65.24 24.94 -25.91
C SER A 29 65.68 23.48 -25.88
N PRO A 30 65.38 22.73 -24.80
CA PRO A 30 65.74 21.32 -24.74
C PRO A 30 64.88 20.53 -25.72
N THR A 31 65.43 19.47 -26.30
CA THR A 31 64.64 18.45 -27.01
C THR A 31 64.33 17.33 -26.03
N VAL A 32 63.07 16.91 -25.96
CA VAL A 32 62.65 15.73 -25.20
C VAL A 32 61.83 14.80 -26.09
N ALA A 33 62.09 13.51 -25.99
CA ALA A 33 61.49 12.44 -26.75
C ALA A 33 61.00 11.30 -25.83
N ALA A 34 60.16 10.42 -26.35
CA ALA A 34 59.57 9.30 -25.60
C ALA A 34 60.58 8.31 -24.97
N GLY A 35 61.85 8.33 -25.42
CA GLY A 35 62.92 7.50 -24.87
C GLY A 35 63.80 8.18 -23.82
N ASP A 36 63.61 9.47 -23.56
CA ASP A 36 64.51 10.24 -22.70
C ASP A 36 64.21 10.06 -21.21
N VAL A 37 63.03 9.55 -20.87
CA VAL A 37 62.67 9.19 -19.50
C VAL A 37 62.45 7.70 -19.39
N LYS A 38 63.19 7.09 -18.45
CA LYS A 38 63.01 5.70 -18.05
C LYS A 38 62.60 5.63 -16.60
N LEU A 39 61.67 4.73 -16.32
CA LEU A 39 61.18 4.45 -14.98
C LEU A 39 61.69 3.08 -14.55
N LEU A 40 62.19 3.01 -13.32
CA LEU A 40 62.34 1.76 -12.60
C LEU A 40 61.34 1.77 -11.45
N ILE A 41 60.49 0.75 -11.41
CA ILE A 41 59.44 0.60 -10.41
C ILE A 41 59.88 -0.49 -9.43
N LEU A 42 60.04 -0.10 -8.17
CA LEU A 42 60.51 -0.93 -7.08
C LEU A 42 59.36 -1.20 -6.11
N PRO A 43 58.75 -2.39 -6.12
CA PRO A 43 57.70 -2.70 -5.16
C PRO A 43 58.29 -2.89 -3.75
N ALA A 44 57.49 -2.63 -2.71
CA ALA A 44 57.93 -2.74 -1.31
C ALA A 44 58.45 -4.14 -0.92
N SER A 45 57.98 -5.18 -1.60
CA SER A 45 58.52 -6.54 -1.53
C SER A 45 59.02 -6.94 -2.91
N PRO A 46 60.31 -6.77 -3.23
CA PRO A 46 60.85 -7.04 -4.57
C PRO A 46 60.63 -8.50 -4.95
N ALA A 47 59.92 -8.72 -6.05
CA ALA A 47 59.69 -10.03 -6.65
C ALA A 47 60.12 -10.00 -8.12
N GLY A 48 61.42 -10.21 -8.37
CA GLY A 48 61.94 -10.37 -9.73
C GLY A 48 63.10 -9.44 -10.08
N THR A 49 63.44 -9.40 -11.38
CA THR A 49 64.52 -8.56 -11.92
C THR A 49 63.98 -7.17 -12.22
N GLU A 50 64.61 -6.17 -11.61
CA GLU A 50 64.32 -4.74 -11.75
C GLU A 50 64.92 -4.20 -13.06
N THR A 51 64.07 -3.85 -14.02
CA THR A 51 64.50 -3.31 -15.32
C THR A 51 63.90 -1.95 -15.58
N TYR A 52 64.73 -1.02 -16.07
CA TYR A 52 64.28 0.26 -16.58
C TYR A 52 63.42 0.06 -17.84
N ALA A 53 62.21 0.64 -17.83
CA ALA A 53 61.34 0.74 -18.98
C ALA A 53 61.14 2.21 -19.36
N ASN A 54 60.80 2.49 -20.62
CA ASN A 54 60.40 3.85 -21.00
C ASN A 54 59.13 4.24 -20.22
N SER A 55 59.00 5.51 -19.85
CA SER A 55 57.78 6.00 -19.22
C SER A 55 56.56 5.76 -20.12
N THR A 56 55.42 5.37 -19.54
CA THR A 56 54.19 5.13 -20.30
C THR A 56 53.72 6.40 -21.02
N ASN A 57 53.91 7.55 -20.39
CA ASN A 57 53.65 8.85 -20.97
C ASN A 57 54.97 9.46 -21.48
N ALA A 58 54.99 9.95 -22.72
CA ALA A 58 56.13 10.68 -23.24
C ALA A 58 56.36 11.97 -22.43
N PRO A 59 57.62 12.32 -22.10
CA PRO A 59 57.93 13.60 -21.47
C PRO A 59 57.53 14.75 -22.40
N THR A 60 57.10 15.86 -21.81
CA THR A 60 56.67 17.06 -22.54
C THR A 60 57.45 18.26 -22.05
N LEU A 61 57.76 19.19 -22.95
CA LEU A 61 58.31 20.48 -22.58
C LEU A 61 57.18 21.38 -22.09
N LEU A 62 57.42 22.03 -20.96
CA LEU A 62 56.66 23.18 -20.52
C LEU A 62 57.34 24.46 -21.04
N ASN A 63 56.91 25.62 -20.54
CA ASN A 63 57.49 26.89 -20.95
C ASN A 63 58.95 27.00 -20.45
N GLY A 64 59.91 27.17 -21.36
CA GLY A 64 61.33 27.33 -21.04
C GLY A 64 62.10 26.00 -20.84
N PRO A 65 63.01 25.90 -19.86
CA PRO A 65 63.89 24.73 -19.67
C PRO A 65 63.21 23.56 -18.94
N THR A 66 61.93 23.69 -18.60
CA THR A 66 61.23 22.73 -17.73
C THR A 66 60.62 21.60 -18.56
N ALA A 67 60.95 20.37 -18.23
CA ALA A 67 60.27 19.19 -18.75
C ALA A 67 59.36 18.56 -17.69
N GLU A 68 58.22 18.02 -18.11
CA GLU A 68 57.27 17.28 -17.27
C GLU A 68 57.14 15.85 -17.78
N VAL A 69 57.24 14.88 -16.88
CA VAL A 69 56.80 13.50 -17.12
C VAL A 69 55.64 13.18 -16.18
N ILE A 70 54.63 12.51 -16.74
CA ILE A 70 53.48 12.02 -16.00
C ILE A 70 53.73 10.55 -15.66
N ILE A 71 53.89 10.26 -14.38
CA ILE A 71 53.91 8.91 -13.85
C ILE A 71 52.46 8.47 -13.66
N ALA A 72 52.05 7.43 -14.38
CA ALA A 72 50.67 6.97 -14.43
C ALA A 72 50.24 6.32 -13.11
N ALA A 73 48.93 6.36 -12.84
CA ALA A 73 48.33 5.66 -11.70
C ALA A 73 48.68 4.16 -11.66
N ALA A 74 48.82 3.51 -12.82
CA ALA A 74 49.24 2.11 -12.90
C ALA A 74 50.69 1.90 -12.42
N GLU A 75 51.59 2.86 -12.70
CA GLU A 75 53.00 2.79 -12.31
C GLU A 75 53.15 3.02 -10.80
N THR A 76 52.41 3.98 -10.22
CA THR A 76 52.35 4.18 -8.77
C THR A 76 51.65 3.03 -8.04
N THR A 77 50.64 2.39 -8.67
CA THR A 77 50.02 1.17 -8.14
C THR A 77 51.01 0.00 -8.13
N ALA A 78 51.82 -0.16 -9.18
CA ALA A 78 52.79 -1.23 -9.30
C ALA A 78 53.91 -1.13 -8.25
N ALA A 79 54.31 0.07 -7.86
CA ALA A 79 55.20 0.28 -6.71
C ALA A 79 54.52 -0.10 -5.39
N GLY A 80 53.25 0.25 -5.22
CA GLY A 80 52.50 -0.04 -3.99
C GLY A 80 52.99 0.73 -2.75
N ASP A 81 52.34 0.54 -1.62
CA ASP A 81 52.71 1.19 -0.37
C ASP A 81 54.09 0.75 0.13
N GLY A 82 54.96 1.70 0.41
CA GLY A 82 56.35 1.46 0.78
C GLY A 82 57.28 1.18 -0.41
N GLY A 83 56.77 1.22 -1.64
CA GLY A 83 57.57 1.10 -2.86
C GLY A 83 58.27 2.41 -3.26
N GLU A 84 59.05 2.34 -4.32
CA GLU A 84 59.82 3.45 -4.87
C GLU A 84 59.75 3.46 -6.41
N ILE A 85 59.74 4.66 -6.99
CA ILE A 85 59.91 4.85 -8.43
C ILE A 85 61.14 5.71 -8.66
N ILE A 86 62.07 5.22 -9.47
CA ILE A 86 63.25 5.96 -9.91
C ILE A 86 63.02 6.41 -11.35
N ALA A 87 62.86 7.72 -11.54
CA ALA A 87 62.77 8.34 -12.85
C ALA A 87 64.14 8.85 -13.28
N VAL A 88 64.71 8.24 -14.32
CA VAL A 88 65.99 8.64 -14.91
C VAL A 88 65.71 9.39 -16.19
N TRP A 89 66.22 10.62 -16.26
CA TRP A 89 66.23 11.40 -17.48
C TRP A 89 67.61 11.32 -18.08
N ALA A 90 67.69 10.82 -19.31
CA ALA A 90 68.91 10.80 -20.09
C ALA A 90 68.58 11.17 -21.53
N ASP A 91 69.26 12.17 -22.07
CA ASP A 91 69.09 12.59 -23.46
C ASP A 91 69.58 11.47 -24.38
N ALA A 92 68.65 10.67 -24.91
CA ALA A 92 68.97 9.47 -25.66
C ALA A 92 69.53 9.78 -27.06
N ALA A 93 69.35 11.01 -27.57
CA ALA A 93 69.63 11.34 -28.96
C ALA A 93 70.41 12.65 -29.20
N GLY A 94 70.48 13.57 -28.24
CA GLY A 94 70.91 14.95 -28.47
C GLY A 94 72.12 15.45 -27.66
N ALA A 95 72.46 14.81 -26.53
CA ALA A 95 73.46 15.29 -25.56
C ALA A 95 73.34 16.79 -25.21
N GLN A 96 72.12 17.32 -25.13
CA GLN A 96 71.84 18.74 -24.92
C GLN A 96 71.82 19.11 -23.43
N TRP A 97 71.48 18.18 -22.55
CA TRP A 97 71.27 18.42 -21.12
C TRP A 97 71.79 17.28 -20.23
N TYR A 98 72.19 17.59 -18.99
CA TYR A 98 72.77 16.62 -18.06
C TYR A 98 71.75 15.60 -17.58
N SER A 99 72.16 14.33 -17.48
CA SER A 99 71.31 13.29 -16.90
C SER A 99 70.99 13.58 -15.45
N LEU A 100 69.75 13.26 -15.05
CA LEU A 100 69.29 13.41 -13.68
C LEU A 100 68.45 12.20 -13.28
N ALA A 101 68.40 11.93 -11.97
CA ALA A 101 67.57 10.89 -11.40
C ALA A 101 66.72 11.46 -10.27
N ALA A 102 65.44 11.10 -10.24
CA ALA A 102 64.52 11.44 -9.18
C ALA A 102 64.04 10.16 -8.48
N HIS A 103 64.20 10.13 -7.16
CA HIS A 103 63.72 9.06 -6.29
C HIS A 103 62.38 9.47 -5.70
N ILE A 104 61.34 8.67 -5.94
CA ILE A 104 59.97 8.99 -5.57
C ILE A 104 59.44 7.86 -4.70
N GLN A 105 59.19 8.15 -3.43
CA GLN A 105 58.60 7.21 -2.49
C GLN A 105 57.10 7.06 -2.77
N VAL A 106 56.57 5.85 -2.68
CA VAL A 106 55.14 5.58 -2.88
C VAL A 106 54.50 5.19 -1.56
N LYS A 107 53.39 5.84 -1.21
CA LYS A 107 52.59 5.54 -0.03
C LYS A 107 51.21 5.03 -0.41
N ALA A 108 50.58 4.28 0.49
CA ALA A 108 49.17 3.92 0.38
C ALA A 108 48.30 5.16 0.18
N ALA A 109 47.23 5.01 -0.61
CA ALA A 109 46.11 5.94 -0.54
C ALA A 109 45.45 5.81 0.84
N ASP A 110 45.05 6.95 1.42
CA ASP A 110 44.27 6.93 2.66
C ASP A 110 43.00 6.11 2.46
N VAL A 111 42.79 5.12 3.33
CA VAL A 111 41.56 4.31 3.32
C VAL A 111 40.48 5.16 3.95
N ALA A 112 39.36 5.34 3.23
CA ALA A 112 38.20 6.06 3.77
C ALA A 112 37.75 5.42 5.08
N VAL A 113 37.67 6.23 6.15
CA VAL A 113 37.22 5.79 7.46
C VAL A 113 35.74 6.10 7.66
N ALA A 114 35.10 5.39 8.59
CA ALA A 114 33.71 5.66 8.94
C ALA A 114 33.56 7.11 9.45
N GLY A 115 32.78 7.92 8.74
CA GLY A 115 32.58 9.35 9.02
C GLY A 115 33.17 10.30 7.97
N ASP A 116 34.01 9.80 7.06
CA ASP A 116 34.45 10.59 5.91
C ASP A 116 33.25 10.93 5.01
N GLN A 117 33.22 12.17 4.51
CA GLN A 117 32.21 12.56 3.53
C GLN A 117 32.45 11.78 2.23
N MET A 118 31.55 10.85 1.95
CA MET A 118 31.50 10.15 0.67
C MET A 118 31.09 11.16 -0.41
N ASP A 119 32.01 11.57 -1.28
CA ASP A 119 31.67 12.40 -2.45
C ASP A 119 30.90 11.53 -3.46
N LEU A 120 29.58 11.53 -3.32
CA LEU A 120 28.65 10.84 -4.21
C LEU A 120 28.41 11.60 -5.52
N VAL A 121 29.00 12.78 -5.71
CA VAL A 121 28.62 13.72 -6.77
C VAL A 121 29.50 13.59 -8.02
N ASN A 122 30.75 13.10 -7.90
CA ASN A 122 31.72 13.13 -9.02
C ASN A 122 32.12 11.78 -9.62
N ALA A 123 31.77 10.65 -9.02
CA ALA A 123 31.69 9.30 -9.61
C ALA A 123 31.57 8.30 -8.46
N PRO A 124 30.39 7.72 -8.18
CA PRO A 124 30.33 6.62 -7.24
C PRO A 124 31.18 5.49 -7.81
N ASN A 125 32.30 5.16 -7.16
CA ASN A 125 33.10 4.01 -7.56
C ASN A 125 32.21 2.75 -7.46
N ALA A 126 32.49 1.73 -8.27
CA ALA A 126 31.66 0.52 -8.33
C ALA A 126 31.45 -0.11 -6.94
N THR A 127 32.40 0.09 -6.03
CA THR A 127 32.33 -0.28 -4.61
C THR A 127 31.24 0.48 -3.86
N ALA A 128 31.12 1.80 -4.02
CA ALA A 128 30.07 2.62 -3.42
C ALA A 128 28.69 2.24 -3.99
N VAL A 129 28.58 2.00 -5.29
CA VAL A 129 27.35 1.50 -5.92
C VAL A 129 26.96 0.15 -5.33
N THR A 130 27.92 -0.78 -5.21
CA THR A 130 27.68 -2.12 -4.65
C THR A 130 27.29 -2.04 -3.17
N ALA A 131 27.93 -1.16 -2.39
CA ALA A 131 27.61 -0.99 -0.97
C ALA A 131 26.22 -0.37 -0.76
N ILE A 132 25.83 0.61 -1.58
CA ILE A 132 24.48 1.20 -1.56
C ILE A 132 23.45 0.15 -1.97
N GLN A 133 23.70 -0.61 -3.04
CA GLN A 133 22.80 -1.69 -3.47
C GLN A 133 22.70 -2.80 -2.42
N ALA A 134 23.80 -3.19 -1.79
CA ALA A 134 23.81 -4.19 -0.74
C ALA A 134 23.12 -3.69 0.53
N GLY A 135 23.27 -2.41 0.88
CA GLY A 135 22.57 -1.79 2.01
C GLY A 135 21.07 -1.66 1.76
N LEU A 136 20.66 -1.24 0.56
CA LEU A 136 19.26 -1.18 0.15
C LEU A 136 18.64 -2.59 0.07
N ALA A 137 19.41 -3.56 -0.43
CA ALA A 137 19.01 -4.96 -0.43
C ALA A 137 18.99 -5.55 0.97
N ALA A 138 19.87 -5.16 1.91
CA ALA A 138 19.86 -5.64 3.28
C ALA A 138 18.76 -4.99 4.13
N THR A 139 18.37 -3.75 3.80
CA THR A 139 17.15 -3.10 4.33
C THR A 139 15.88 -3.57 3.59
N GLY A 140 16.02 -4.56 2.71
CA GLY A 140 14.94 -5.22 1.98
C GLY A 140 15.16 -6.73 1.82
N ALA A 141 16.01 -7.35 2.65
CA ALA A 141 16.32 -8.79 2.58
C ALA A 141 15.52 -9.60 3.60
N ASP A 142 14.93 -8.93 4.59
CA ASP A 142 13.68 -9.39 5.19
C ASP A 142 12.46 -8.69 4.56
N GLY A 143 12.62 -8.02 3.41
CA GLY A 143 11.54 -7.48 2.58
C GLY A 143 10.35 -7.03 3.40
N ASP A 144 10.51 -6.02 4.27
CA ASP A 144 9.46 -5.62 5.21
C ASP A 144 9.60 -4.14 5.64
N THR A 145 9.60 -3.24 4.66
CA THR A 145 9.10 -1.86 4.91
C THR A 145 8.06 -1.43 3.88
N LEU A 146 8.20 -1.87 2.62
CA LEU A 146 7.14 -1.76 1.62
C LEU A 146 6.23 -3.00 1.61
N GLU A 147 6.81 -4.19 1.82
CA GLU A 147 6.06 -5.39 2.14
C GLU A 147 5.29 -5.25 3.45
N THR A 148 5.69 -4.47 4.46
CA THR A 148 4.85 -4.32 5.67
C THR A 148 3.49 -3.74 5.32
N LEU A 149 3.47 -2.75 4.43
CA LEU A 149 2.22 -2.12 4.01
C LEU A 149 1.45 -3.02 3.03
N SER A 150 2.15 -3.76 2.16
CA SER A 150 1.53 -4.74 1.25
C SER A 150 0.95 -5.93 2.01
N ASP A 151 1.69 -6.52 2.93
CA ASP A 151 1.29 -7.62 3.80
C ASP A 151 0.22 -7.17 4.80
N GLN A 152 0.27 -5.94 5.31
CA GLN A 152 -0.85 -5.38 6.09
C GLN A 152 -2.11 -5.21 5.24
N LEU A 153 -1.96 -4.90 3.94
CA LEU A 153 -3.07 -4.78 3.00
C LEU A 153 -3.59 -6.14 2.52
N ASP A 154 -2.73 -7.15 2.39
CA ASP A 154 -3.07 -8.52 2.02
C ASP A 154 -3.61 -9.31 3.23
N ALA A 155 -3.17 -8.98 4.44
CA ALA A 155 -3.68 -9.52 5.70
C ALA A 155 -5.00 -8.88 6.14
N LEU A 156 -5.38 -7.73 5.55
CA LEU A 156 -6.75 -7.24 5.63
C LEU A 156 -7.65 -8.28 4.95
N PRO A 157 -8.55 -8.95 5.69
CA PRO A 157 -9.40 -9.96 5.10
C PRO A 157 -10.15 -9.36 3.91
N ALA A 158 -10.15 -10.03 2.76
CA ALA A 158 -10.92 -9.63 1.58
C ALA A 158 -12.40 -9.36 1.94
N ASP A 159 -12.91 -10.03 2.96
CA ASP A 159 -14.24 -9.85 3.55
C ASP A 159 -14.50 -8.44 4.10
N THR A 160 -13.46 -7.70 4.53
CA THR A 160 -13.57 -6.32 5.02
C THR A 160 -13.99 -5.37 3.92
N TRP A 161 -13.49 -5.60 2.69
CA TRP A 161 -13.77 -4.78 1.50
C TRP A 161 -14.86 -5.40 0.61
N SER A 162 -15.08 -6.71 0.72
CA SER A 162 -16.20 -7.44 0.12
C SER A 162 -17.45 -7.42 1.01
N TYR A 163 -17.48 -6.58 2.05
CA TYR A 163 -18.68 -6.39 2.83
C TYR A 163 -19.76 -5.83 1.91
N THR A 164 -20.66 -6.72 1.49
CA THR A 164 -21.92 -6.34 0.84
C THR A 164 -22.48 -5.20 1.67
N THR A 165 -22.81 -4.07 1.03
CA THR A 165 -23.43 -2.94 1.70
C THR A 165 -24.54 -3.52 2.58
N ARG A 166 -24.32 -3.49 3.90
CA ARG A 166 -25.38 -3.85 4.82
C ARG A 166 -26.42 -2.78 4.64
N THR A 167 -27.44 -3.09 3.86
CA THR A 167 -28.68 -2.34 3.92
C THR A 167 -29.11 -2.44 5.37
N LEU A 168 -29.00 -1.34 6.10
CA LEU A 168 -29.55 -1.23 7.44
C LEU A 168 -31.07 -1.40 7.27
N THR A 169 -31.53 -2.64 7.29
CA THR A 169 -32.95 -3.01 7.25
C THR A 169 -33.56 -2.98 8.64
N GLN A 170 -32.88 -2.34 9.59
CA GLN A 170 -33.51 -1.96 10.84
C GLN A 170 -34.33 -0.70 10.57
N SER A 171 -35.54 -0.90 10.02
CA SER A 171 -36.64 0.03 10.34
C SER A 171 -36.69 0.15 11.84
N SER A 172 -36.83 1.38 12.33
CA SER A 172 -37.01 1.69 13.74
C SER A 172 -37.97 0.70 14.36
N THR A 173 -37.44 -0.20 15.19
CA THR A 173 -38.27 -1.15 15.92
C THR A 173 -39.09 -0.32 16.89
N SER A 174 -40.38 -0.12 16.61
CA SER A 174 -41.33 0.38 17.60
C SER A 174 -41.33 -0.66 18.73
N THR A 175 -40.62 -0.34 19.82
CA THR A 175 -40.41 -1.23 20.95
C THR A 175 -41.71 -1.44 21.71
N THR A 176 -42.49 -2.45 21.32
CA THR A 176 -43.36 -3.23 22.22
C THR A 176 -43.73 -4.59 21.59
N ASP A 177 -42.77 -5.51 21.42
CA ASP A 177 -43.11 -6.92 21.20
C ASP A 177 -43.34 -7.60 22.56
N SER A 178 -44.59 -7.55 23.00
CA SER A 178 -45.13 -8.46 24.01
C SER A 178 -45.80 -9.61 23.27
N THR A 179 -45.03 -10.59 22.78
CA THR A 179 -45.60 -11.77 22.15
C THR A 179 -45.93 -12.82 23.20
N ALA A 180 -47.13 -12.72 23.77
CA ALA A 180 -47.88 -13.86 24.28
C ALA A 180 -49.26 -13.78 23.64
N ALA A 181 -49.67 -14.86 22.98
CA ALA A 181 -50.94 -14.97 22.26
C ALA A 181 -52.10 -14.30 23.02
N GLY A 182 -52.73 -13.30 22.39
CA GLY A 182 -53.96 -12.67 22.90
C GLY A 182 -54.00 -11.13 22.90
N SER A 183 -52.87 -10.42 22.93
CA SER A 183 -52.89 -8.94 22.84
C SER A 183 -51.67 -8.35 22.14
N ILE A 184 -51.92 -7.54 21.12
CA ILE A 184 -50.93 -6.77 20.36
C ILE A 184 -51.15 -5.28 20.67
N ALA A 185 -50.08 -4.54 20.94
CA ALA A 185 -50.14 -3.08 21.11
C ALA A 185 -49.23 -2.38 20.10
N ARG A 186 -49.77 -1.39 19.37
CA ARG A 186 -49.03 -0.63 18.37
C ARG A 186 -49.37 0.85 18.42
N ARG A 187 -48.44 1.69 17.99
CA ARG A 187 -48.62 3.13 17.93
C ARG A 187 -49.00 3.56 16.53
N ARG A 188 -50.01 4.43 16.42
CA ARG A 188 -50.42 5.04 15.15
C ARG A 188 -49.28 5.90 14.60
N GLY A 189 -49.05 5.86 13.28
CA GLY A 189 -48.03 6.68 12.61
C GLY A 189 -46.62 6.08 12.61
N ASP A 190 -46.38 4.96 13.30
CA ASP A 190 -45.14 4.18 13.20
C ASP A 190 -45.28 3.08 12.14
N SER A 191 -44.18 2.64 11.52
CA SER A 191 -44.15 1.35 10.83
C SER A 191 -44.33 0.23 11.85
N TRP A 192 -45.17 -0.75 11.53
CA TRP A 192 -45.39 -1.92 12.38
C TRP A 192 -44.59 -3.11 11.86
N SER A 193 -43.98 -3.84 12.79
CA SER A 193 -43.46 -5.19 12.57
C SER A 193 -43.96 -6.03 13.75
N ILE A 194 -44.81 -7.02 13.49
CA ILE A 194 -45.43 -7.86 14.51
C ILE A 194 -44.97 -9.30 14.28
N SER A 195 -44.06 -9.77 15.12
CA SER A 195 -43.56 -11.15 15.07
C SER A 195 -44.47 -12.07 15.88
N LEU A 196 -44.98 -13.14 15.26
CA LEU A 196 -45.90 -14.11 15.85
C LEU A 196 -45.43 -15.54 15.61
N THR A 197 -45.83 -16.46 16.49
CA THR A 197 -45.70 -17.91 16.30
C THR A 197 -47.07 -18.53 16.43
N ILE A 198 -47.66 -18.93 15.31
CA ILE A 198 -49.06 -19.39 15.23
C ILE A 198 -49.20 -20.91 15.13
N GLY A 199 -48.11 -21.66 15.30
CA GLY A 199 -48.10 -23.11 15.11
C GLY A 199 -48.00 -23.50 13.64
N ALA A 200 -47.74 -24.78 13.37
CA ALA A 200 -47.38 -25.28 12.04
C ALA A 200 -48.43 -24.93 10.97
N ILE A 201 -47.96 -24.33 9.87
CA ILE A 201 -48.76 -23.93 8.71
C ILE A 201 -48.23 -24.52 7.39
N THR A 202 -47.34 -25.51 7.44
CA THR A 202 -46.76 -26.15 6.24
C THR A 202 -47.83 -26.50 5.21
N GLY A 203 -47.63 -26.03 3.98
CA GLY A 203 -48.57 -26.24 2.87
C GLY A 203 -49.77 -25.27 2.82
N TYR A 204 -49.77 -24.20 3.62
CA TYR A 204 -50.77 -23.15 3.51
C TYR A 204 -50.85 -22.61 2.07
N THR A 205 -52.06 -22.29 1.62
CA THR A 205 -52.32 -21.63 0.34
C THR A 205 -52.72 -20.17 0.52
N SER A 206 -53.24 -19.81 1.70
CA SER A 206 -53.50 -18.41 2.05
C SER A 206 -53.40 -18.15 3.56
N LEU A 207 -53.00 -16.93 3.91
CA LEU A 207 -53.01 -16.37 5.26
C LEU A 207 -53.76 -15.05 5.24
N TRP A 208 -54.51 -14.77 6.29
CA TRP A 208 -55.12 -13.47 6.53
C TRP A 208 -54.78 -12.99 7.93
N PHE A 209 -54.43 -11.71 8.03
CA PHE A 209 -54.45 -10.96 9.27
C PHE A 209 -55.56 -9.93 9.16
N THR A 210 -56.57 -10.03 10.02
CA THR A 210 -57.75 -9.17 9.96
C THR A 210 -57.94 -8.50 11.31
N ALA A 211 -58.15 -7.19 11.32
CA ALA A 211 -58.51 -6.41 12.50
C ALA A 211 -59.78 -5.60 12.27
N LYS A 212 -60.75 -5.74 13.18
CA LYS A 212 -62.10 -5.17 13.09
C LYS A 212 -62.59 -4.59 14.42
N TRP A 213 -63.61 -3.73 14.32
CA TRP A 213 -64.33 -3.21 15.49
C TRP A 213 -65.18 -4.30 16.13
N ASP A 214 -65.93 -5.03 15.31
CA ASP A 214 -66.73 -6.17 15.72
C ASP A 214 -66.29 -7.43 14.95
N ARG A 215 -66.43 -8.61 15.56
CA ARG A 215 -66.15 -9.89 14.91
C ARG A 215 -67.16 -10.21 13.80
N ASP A 216 -68.36 -9.66 13.92
CA ASP A 216 -69.45 -9.87 12.96
C ASP A 216 -69.39 -8.89 11.77
N ASP A 217 -68.51 -7.89 11.80
CA ASP A 217 -68.32 -6.99 10.66
C ASP A 217 -67.81 -7.76 9.43
N PRO A 218 -68.33 -7.47 8.21
CA PRO A 218 -67.83 -8.11 7.00
C PRO A 218 -66.38 -7.68 6.72
N ASP A 219 -65.63 -8.50 6.00
CA ASP A 219 -64.19 -8.26 5.71
C ASP A 219 -63.94 -6.92 5.01
N ILE A 220 -64.86 -6.48 4.15
CA ILE A 220 -64.78 -5.17 3.49
C ILE A 220 -64.85 -3.99 4.47
N SER A 221 -65.40 -4.19 5.67
CA SER A 221 -65.45 -3.20 6.75
C SER A 221 -64.25 -3.28 7.70
N SER A 222 -63.24 -4.09 7.38
CA SER A 222 -62.05 -4.23 8.23
C SER A 222 -61.32 -2.91 8.43
N VAL A 223 -60.88 -2.68 9.66
CA VAL A 223 -60.00 -1.55 9.97
C VAL A 223 -58.63 -1.77 9.32
N LEU A 224 -58.16 -3.01 9.33
CA LEU A 224 -56.97 -3.44 8.63
C LEU A 224 -57.15 -4.90 8.18
N GLN A 225 -56.93 -5.20 6.91
CA GLN A 225 -56.85 -6.58 6.44
C GLN A 225 -55.70 -6.75 5.46
N ILE A 226 -54.87 -7.77 5.71
CA ILE A 226 -53.72 -8.13 4.90
C ILE A 226 -53.84 -9.61 4.54
N LYS A 227 -53.53 -9.96 3.29
CA LYS A 227 -53.56 -11.33 2.79
C LYS A 227 -52.20 -11.73 2.21
N LEU A 228 -51.83 -12.98 2.41
CA LEU A 228 -50.73 -13.62 1.68
C LEU A 228 -51.25 -14.91 1.04
N ASN A 229 -50.89 -15.19 -0.21
CA ASN A 229 -51.18 -16.44 -0.90
C ASN A 229 -49.87 -17.20 -1.16
N SER A 230 -49.97 -18.51 -1.28
CA SER A 230 -48.86 -19.37 -1.67
C SER A 230 -49.34 -20.40 -2.71
N PRO A 231 -48.80 -20.38 -3.95
CA PRO A 231 -47.84 -19.40 -4.47
C PRO A 231 -48.47 -18.00 -4.65
N SER A 232 -47.63 -16.95 -4.56
CA SER A 232 -48.02 -15.53 -4.48
C SER A 232 -48.83 -15.02 -5.67
N ALA A 233 -50.09 -14.67 -5.42
CA ALA A 233 -50.95 -13.93 -6.33
C ALA A 233 -51.96 -13.11 -5.51
N SER A 234 -52.06 -11.80 -5.77
CA SER A 234 -52.95 -10.90 -5.02
C SER A 234 -52.64 -10.86 -3.51
N ASP A 235 -51.34 -10.75 -3.19
CA ASP A 235 -50.84 -10.58 -1.83
C ASP A 235 -50.82 -9.10 -1.43
N GLY A 236 -50.79 -8.86 -0.13
CA GLY A 236 -50.60 -7.54 0.47
C GLY A 236 -51.83 -7.01 1.20
N LEU A 237 -51.84 -5.70 1.38
CA LEU A 237 -52.89 -4.95 2.07
C LEU A 237 -54.16 -4.88 1.21
N LEU A 238 -55.29 -5.28 1.78
CA LEU A 238 -56.59 -5.32 1.10
C LEU A 238 -57.53 -4.18 1.52
N TYR A 239 -57.68 -3.97 2.84
CA TYR A 239 -58.61 -2.98 3.38
C TYR A 239 -57.98 -2.14 4.49
N VAL A 240 -58.32 -0.85 4.50
CA VAL A 240 -57.95 0.13 5.53
C VAL A 240 -59.19 0.96 5.86
N ASN A 241 -59.61 0.99 7.12
CA ASN A 241 -60.78 1.75 7.60
C ASN A 241 -62.07 1.51 6.77
N GLY A 242 -62.32 0.25 6.37
CA GLY A 242 -63.52 -0.11 5.61
C GLY A 242 -63.51 0.28 4.13
N ALA A 243 -62.35 0.67 3.59
CA ALA A 243 -62.15 0.96 2.18
C ALA A 243 -61.02 0.08 1.60
N ALA A 244 -61.09 -0.21 0.29
CA ALA A 244 -60.01 -0.92 -0.40
C ALA A 244 -58.71 -0.11 -0.33
N ALA A 245 -57.60 -0.80 -0.05
CA ALA A 245 -56.29 -0.17 0.05
C ALA A 245 -55.87 0.44 -1.30
N SER A 246 -55.41 1.69 -1.27
CA SER A 246 -54.91 2.38 -2.47
C SER A 246 -53.55 1.84 -2.94
N ASP A 247 -52.78 1.26 -2.02
CA ASP A 247 -51.49 0.61 -2.29
C ASP A 247 -51.39 -0.69 -1.49
N SER A 248 -51.52 -1.82 -2.20
CA SER A 248 -51.42 -3.15 -1.62
C SER A 248 -50.03 -3.48 -1.06
N THR A 249 -48.98 -2.75 -1.46
CA THR A 249 -47.60 -3.05 -1.04
C THR A 249 -47.27 -2.55 0.37
N LYS A 250 -48.15 -1.72 0.95
CA LYS A 250 -47.95 -1.06 2.25
C LYS A 250 -48.35 -1.89 3.47
N GLY A 251 -48.71 -3.15 3.25
CA GLY A 251 -48.87 -4.15 4.31
C GLY A 251 -48.53 -5.53 3.77
N SER A 252 -47.91 -6.36 4.60
CA SER A 252 -47.49 -7.70 4.20
C SER A 252 -47.53 -8.70 5.35
N ILE A 253 -47.61 -9.98 5.00
CA ILE A 253 -47.35 -11.10 5.88
C ILE A 253 -46.14 -11.82 5.31
N THR A 254 -45.10 -12.02 6.12
CA THR A 254 -43.92 -12.82 5.74
C THR A 254 -43.93 -14.09 6.58
N VAL A 255 -43.75 -15.25 5.93
CA VAL A 255 -43.54 -16.52 6.62
C VAL A 255 -42.04 -16.81 6.65
N SER A 256 -41.48 -16.82 7.85
CA SER A 256 -40.05 -17.08 8.09
C SER A 256 -39.75 -18.55 8.39
N ASP A 257 -40.73 -19.27 8.96
CA ASP A 257 -40.70 -20.72 9.19
C ASP A 257 -42.14 -21.25 9.18
N ASP A 258 -42.49 -22.08 8.20
CA ASP A 258 -43.83 -22.65 8.07
C ASP A 258 -44.05 -23.87 8.98
N THR A 259 -42.99 -24.51 9.46
CA THR A 259 -43.05 -25.68 10.35
C THR A 259 -43.39 -25.27 11.78
N THR A 260 -42.91 -24.10 12.22
CA THR A 260 -43.26 -23.52 13.52
C THR A 260 -44.36 -22.46 13.42
N GLY A 261 -44.67 -21.98 12.20
CA GLY A 261 -45.59 -20.87 11.97
C GLY A 261 -45.03 -19.53 12.44
N ALA A 262 -43.73 -19.31 12.27
CA ALA A 262 -43.11 -18.02 12.56
C ALA A 262 -43.40 -17.04 11.42
N ILE A 263 -44.21 -16.03 11.71
CA ILE A 263 -44.65 -15.02 10.75
C ILE A 263 -44.39 -13.61 11.24
N ILE A 264 -44.30 -12.68 10.30
CA ILE A 264 -44.17 -11.24 10.55
C ILE A 264 -45.27 -10.51 9.80
N ILE A 265 -46.08 -9.73 10.52
CA ILE A 265 -47.03 -8.78 9.92
C ILE A 265 -46.36 -7.41 9.87
N ALA A 266 -46.19 -6.86 8.67
CA ALA A 266 -45.64 -5.52 8.47
C ALA A 266 -46.70 -4.56 7.95
N VAL A 267 -46.71 -3.32 8.44
CA VAL A 267 -47.58 -2.24 7.98
C VAL A 267 -46.78 -0.95 7.94
N ASP A 268 -46.84 -0.24 6.82
CA ASP A 268 -46.12 1.02 6.60
C ASP A 268 -46.80 2.19 7.35
N GLU A 269 -45.99 3.11 7.86
CA GLU A 269 -46.43 4.30 8.61
C GLU A 269 -47.45 5.15 7.83
N THR A 270 -47.32 5.21 6.50
CA THR A 270 -48.26 5.94 5.63
C THR A 270 -49.66 5.35 5.66
N ILE A 271 -49.82 4.09 6.07
CA ILE A 271 -51.11 3.44 6.33
C ILE A 271 -51.50 3.58 7.80
N THR A 272 -50.56 3.30 8.72
CA THR A 272 -50.89 3.28 10.16
C THR A 272 -51.31 4.65 10.66
N GLN A 273 -50.84 5.76 10.06
CA GLN A 273 -51.30 7.12 10.39
C GLN A 273 -52.81 7.33 10.27
N TYR A 274 -53.47 6.57 9.39
CA TYR A 274 -54.90 6.69 9.16
C TYR A 274 -55.73 5.80 10.10
N LEU A 275 -55.10 4.84 10.78
CA LEU A 275 -55.81 3.91 11.66
C LEU A 275 -56.29 4.63 12.93
N PRO A 276 -57.55 4.45 13.35
CA PRO A 276 -58.07 5.10 14.54
C PRO A 276 -57.42 4.52 15.82
N PRO A 277 -57.03 5.36 16.79
CA PRO A 277 -56.64 4.88 18.11
C PRO A 277 -57.81 4.14 18.76
N ALA A 278 -57.64 2.85 19.06
CA ALA A 278 -58.73 1.93 19.34
C ALA A 278 -58.25 0.63 19.97
N GLY A 279 -59.18 -0.09 20.62
CA GLY A 279 -59.05 -1.54 20.85
C GLY A 279 -59.86 -2.28 19.79
N LEU A 280 -59.21 -3.12 19.00
CA LEU A 280 -59.80 -3.90 17.92
C LEU A 280 -59.71 -5.40 18.25
N TYR A 281 -60.53 -6.21 17.61
CA TYR A 281 -60.34 -7.66 17.59
C TYR A 281 -59.51 -8.03 16.37
N TYR A 282 -58.51 -8.89 16.56
CA TYR A 282 -57.78 -9.47 15.45
C TYR A 282 -57.88 -10.99 15.44
N ASP A 283 -57.76 -11.56 14.25
CA ASP A 283 -57.48 -12.98 14.09
C ASP A 283 -56.49 -13.21 12.95
N ILE A 284 -55.93 -14.42 12.97
CA ILE A 284 -55.07 -14.93 11.91
C ILE A 284 -55.71 -16.21 11.39
N GLN A 285 -56.09 -16.20 10.13
CA GLN A 285 -56.66 -17.36 9.47
C GLN A 285 -55.67 -17.96 8.47
N VAL A 286 -55.68 -19.28 8.39
CA VAL A 286 -54.85 -20.07 7.49
C VAL A 286 -55.77 -20.93 6.66
N LEU A 287 -55.65 -20.84 5.34
CA LEU A 287 -56.22 -21.82 4.42
C LEU A 287 -55.14 -22.84 4.08
N ASN A 288 -55.38 -24.10 4.44
CA ASN A 288 -54.53 -25.22 4.07
C ASN A 288 -55.40 -26.34 3.53
N SER A 289 -55.09 -26.82 2.33
CA SER A 289 -55.79 -27.96 1.69
C SER A 289 -57.32 -27.82 1.70
N GLY A 290 -57.84 -26.60 1.46
CA GLY A 290 -59.27 -26.30 1.42
C GLY A 290 -59.95 -26.09 2.78
N THR A 291 -59.22 -26.20 3.89
CA THR A 291 -59.73 -25.96 5.25
C THR A 291 -59.20 -24.64 5.79
N VAL A 292 -60.10 -23.81 6.33
CA VAL A 292 -59.74 -22.59 7.04
C VAL A 292 -59.66 -22.88 8.54
N THR A 293 -58.55 -22.49 9.16
CA THR A 293 -58.33 -22.56 10.62
C THR A 293 -57.92 -21.20 11.16
N THR A 294 -58.28 -20.90 12.42
CA THR A 294 -57.84 -19.68 13.13
C THR A 294 -56.84 -20.04 14.23
N PRO A 295 -55.55 -20.22 13.91
CA PRO A 295 -54.54 -20.59 14.90
C PRO A 295 -54.22 -19.51 15.94
N ASP A 296 -54.45 -18.23 15.64
CA ASP A 296 -54.25 -17.14 16.59
C ASP A 296 -55.35 -16.09 16.50
N SER A 297 -55.70 -15.52 17.64
CA SER A 297 -56.67 -14.42 17.74
C SER A 297 -56.51 -13.67 19.06
N GLY A 298 -56.95 -12.43 19.08
CA GLY A 298 -56.81 -11.60 20.26
C GLY A 298 -57.33 -10.19 20.07
N THR A 299 -56.70 -9.27 20.79
CA THR A 299 -56.99 -7.83 20.73
C THR A 299 -55.80 -7.06 20.16
N LEU A 300 -56.07 -6.08 19.30
CA LEU A 300 -55.07 -5.13 18.78
C LEU A 300 -55.39 -3.75 19.34
N THR A 301 -54.51 -3.22 20.18
CA THR A 301 -54.61 -1.87 20.74
C THR A 301 -53.75 -0.92 19.94
N ILE A 302 -54.37 0.10 19.34
CA ILE A 302 -53.71 1.19 18.63
C ILE A 302 -53.69 2.42 19.54
N THR A 303 -52.50 2.84 19.98
CA THR A 303 -52.32 4.05 20.77
C THR A 303 -52.06 5.27 19.90
N ALA A 304 -52.57 6.44 20.30
CA ALA A 304 -52.36 7.69 19.58
C ALA A 304 -50.90 8.17 19.69
N ASP A 305 -50.38 8.65 18.57
CA ASP A 305 -49.23 9.55 18.47
C ASP A 305 -49.58 10.97 18.93
N VAL A 306 -48.60 11.63 19.55
CA VAL A 306 -48.69 13.05 19.95
C VAL A 306 -48.30 13.96 18.79
N THR A 307 -47.26 13.57 18.04
CA THR A 307 -46.80 14.26 16.83
C THR A 307 -47.26 13.46 15.62
N ARG A 308 -48.03 14.11 14.73
CA ARG A 308 -48.61 13.50 13.52
C ARG A 308 -47.69 13.63 12.31
N ASP A 309 -46.49 13.10 12.44
CA ASP A 309 -45.50 13.10 11.37
C ASP A 309 -45.22 11.65 10.95
N VAL A 310 -45.09 11.43 9.64
CA VAL A 310 -44.71 10.14 9.05
C VAL A 310 -43.53 10.38 8.10
N ALA A 311 -42.58 9.44 8.09
CA ALA A 311 -41.40 9.51 7.23
C ALA A 311 -41.71 9.10 5.78
#